data_AF-A0A534Q9E6-F1
#
_entry.id   AF-A0A534Q9E6-F1
#
_cell.length_a   1.000
_cell.length_b   1.000
_cell.length_c   1.000
_cell.angle_alpha   90.00
_cell.angle_beta   90.00
_cell.angle_gamma   90.00
#
_symmetry.space_group_name_H-M   'P 1'
#
loop_
_entity.id
_entity.type
_entity.pdbx_description
1 polymer ?
#
loop_
_entity_poly.entity_id
_entity_poly.type
_entity_poly.pdbx_seq_one_letter_code
_entity_poly.pdbx_strand_id
1 'polypeptide(L)'
;MRRHAIVLALLLGAGLAGAPARAGDATGAYAPYEDLLEVLGDLTWHLRDDLYRFPPPKDPTGHDLYRLALSRLENWEKRYPGRLRDVVGYARAEALERLGEYAKAAAGYGQVAAEGSPLADQARTARDRAAGFAAAAALPEDGPDVDTTLAALRKKLDAWGRLVERWTGTPYETPALVEEERLERAAASVVVRNRTILREGNLTAERALRFLIQKHADSRNLPDHILRLGDLYAEVARDYVEQHERPLAFEEDEFVQRADRALEMYRKVATWDGAREKPEAQGRFAAFDAYKTSVLSRYR
;
A
#
# COMPACT_ATOMS: atom_id res chain seq x y z
N MET A 1 -45.91 60.85 -59.29
CA MET A 1 -44.96 60.25 -60.26
C MET A 1 -44.54 58.89 -59.71
N ARG A 2 -45.08 57.77 -60.23
CA ARG A 2 -44.37 56.78 -61.09
C ARG A 2 -43.07 56.25 -60.45
N ARG A 3 -43.05 55.01 -59.91
CA ARG A 3 -42.71 53.71 -60.58
C ARG A 3 -41.22 53.69 -60.98
N HIS A 4 -40.31 52.78 -60.59
CA HIS A 4 -40.28 51.30 -60.53
C HIS A 4 -39.01 50.87 -59.71
N ALA A 5 -39.03 49.81 -58.87
CA ALA A 5 -38.64 48.40 -59.17
C ALA A 5 -37.13 48.25 -59.54
N ILE A 6 -36.28 47.29 -59.13
CA ILE A 6 -36.40 45.88 -58.68
C ILE A 6 -34.94 45.42 -58.32
N VAL A 7 -34.68 44.81 -57.15
CA VAL A 7 -34.20 43.41 -56.91
C VAL A 7 -32.67 43.18 -56.78
N LEU A 8 -32.25 42.62 -55.62
CA LEU A 8 -31.49 41.36 -55.39
C LEU A 8 -31.21 41.27 -53.87
N ALA A 9 -31.87 40.43 -53.06
CA ALA A 9 -31.71 38.98 -52.85
C ALA A 9 -30.29 38.53 -52.47
N LEU A 10 -30.19 37.67 -51.44
CA LEU A 10 -29.01 37.03 -50.76
C LEU A 10 -28.52 37.82 -49.52
N LEU A 11 -28.58 37.35 -48.27
CA LEU A 11 -28.61 36.00 -47.70
C LEU A 11 -29.41 35.97 -46.38
N LEU A 12 -30.47 35.15 -46.34
CA LEU A 12 -30.88 34.45 -45.13
C LEU A 12 -29.75 33.49 -44.72
N GLY A 13 -29.37 33.45 -43.46
CA GLY A 13 -28.55 32.36 -42.92
C GLY A 13 -27.51 32.75 -41.88
N ALA A 14 -27.88 33.51 -40.85
CA ALA A 14 -27.14 33.51 -39.58
C ALA A 14 -28.06 32.93 -38.50
N GLY A 15 -28.40 31.66 -38.67
CA GLY A 15 -29.00 30.87 -37.60
C GLY A 15 -27.99 30.76 -36.45
N LEU A 16 -28.44 31.16 -35.25
CA LEU A 16 -28.19 30.48 -33.98
C LEU A 16 -27.00 29.51 -33.99
N ALA A 17 -25.78 30.03 -34.07
CA ALA A 17 -24.59 29.29 -33.70
C ALA A 17 -24.43 29.40 -32.19
N GLY A 18 -25.34 28.76 -31.45
CA GLY A 18 -25.04 28.36 -30.08
C GLY A 18 -23.82 27.46 -30.14
N ALA A 19 -22.80 27.76 -29.34
CA ALA A 19 -21.62 26.91 -29.22
C ALA A 19 -22.08 25.45 -29.01
N PRO A 20 -21.46 24.46 -29.68
CA PRO A 20 -21.79 23.07 -29.41
C PRO A 20 -21.57 22.82 -27.92
N ALA A 21 -22.66 22.50 -27.22
CA ALA A 21 -22.63 22.08 -25.83
C ALA A 21 -21.55 21.00 -25.69
N ARG A 22 -20.58 21.22 -24.80
CA ARG A 22 -19.54 20.22 -24.55
C ARG A 22 -20.23 18.99 -23.97
N ALA A 23 -19.73 17.80 -24.29
CA ALA A 23 -20.10 16.59 -23.56
C ALA A 23 -19.78 16.82 -22.08
N GLY A 24 -20.81 17.14 -21.29
CA GLY A 24 -20.69 17.71 -19.94
C GLY A 24 -21.81 18.71 -19.58
N ASP A 25 -22.41 19.37 -20.58
CA ASP A 25 -23.49 20.36 -20.38
C ASP A 25 -24.89 19.74 -20.44
N ALA A 26 -25.05 18.48 -20.02
CA ALA A 26 -26.38 18.00 -19.68
C ALA A 26 -26.80 18.74 -18.41
N THR A 27 -27.70 19.72 -18.51
CA THR A 27 -28.38 20.33 -17.36
C THR A 27 -29.84 19.95 -17.42
N GLY A 28 -30.21 18.96 -16.60
CA GLY A 28 -31.57 18.47 -16.44
C GLY A 28 -31.62 17.47 -15.28
N ALA A 29 -32.81 17.06 -14.86
CA ALA A 29 -33.03 16.07 -13.80
C ALA A 29 -32.35 14.69 -14.05
N TYR A 30 -31.77 14.50 -15.25
CA TYR A 30 -31.13 13.29 -15.75
C TYR A 30 -29.69 13.51 -16.25
N ALA A 31 -28.98 14.53 -15.77
CA ALA A 31 -27.54 14.72 -15.99
C ALA A 31 -26.70 13.91 -14.99
N PRO A 32 -25.56 13.34 -15.42
CA PRO A 32 -25.29 11.92 -15.35
C PRO A 32 -25.17 11.40 -13.91
N TYR A 33 -26.15 10.60 -13.52
CA TYR A 33 -26.01 9.60 -12.46
C TYR A 33 -24.95 8.53 -12.79
N GLU A 34 -24.54 8.46 -14.06
CA GLU A 34 -23.49 7.56 -14.56
C GLU A 34 -22.15 7.78 -13.84
N ASP A 35 -21.76 9.01 -13.52
CA ASP A 35 -20.47 9.31 -12.84
C ASP A 35 -20.44 8.77 -11.40
N LEU A 36 -21.51 8.95 -10.63
CA LEU A 36 -21.57 8.41 -9.26
C LEU A 36 -21.70 6.89 -9.26
N LEU A 37 -22.55 6.33 -10.13
CA LEU A 37 -22.72 4.87 -10.21
C LEU A 37 -21.45 4.16 -10.69
N GLU A 38 -20.69 4.78 -11.60
CA GLU A 38 -19.38 4.29 -12.02
C GLU A 38 -18.39 4.28 -10.84
N VAL A 39 -18.29 5.39 -10.09
CA VAL A 39 -17.43 5.47 -8.90
C VAL A 39 -17.81 4.44 -7.83
N LEU A 40 -19.12 4.30 -7.55
CA LEU A 40 -19.61 3.33 -6.59
C LEU A 40 -19.41 1.90 -7.08
N GLY A 41 -19.58 1.65 -8.38
CA GLY A 41 -19.35 0.35 -9.02
C GLY A 41 -17.90 -0.09 -8.88
N ASP A 42 -16.96 0.77 -9.26
CA ASP A 42 -15.52 0.53 -9.13
C ASP A 42 -15.14 0.27 -7.66
N LEU A 43 -15.61 1.13 -6.74
CA LEU A 43 -15.35 0.96 -5.32
C LEU A 43 -15.88 -0.39 -4.82
N THR A 44 -17.15 -0.70 -5.08
CA THR A 44 -17.79 -1.94 -4.62
C THR A 44 -17.07 -3.18 -5.12
N TRP A 45 -16.63 -3.16 -6.38
CA TRP A 45 -15.87 -4.25 -6.98
C TRP A 45 -14.55 -4.48 -6.23
N HIS A 46 -13.78 -3.40 -6.05
CA HIS A 46 -12.45 -3.44 -5.46
C HIS A 46 -12.43 -3.47 -3.92
N LEU A 47 -13.57 -3.29 -3.25
CA LEU A 47 -13.68 -3.45 -1.80
C LEU A 47 -13.47 -4.91 -1.35
N ARG A 48 -13.53 -5.88 -2.26
CA ARG A 48 -13.33 -7.30 -1.95
C ARG A 48 -11.94 -7.80 -2.35
N ASP A 49 -11.09 -6.93 -2.87
CA ASP A 49 -9.75 -7.31 -3.30
C ASP A 49 -8.91 -7.80 -2.12
N ASP A 50 -8.15 -8.85 -2.37
CA ASP A 50 -7.16 -9.35 -1.44
C ASP A 50 -5.90 -8.49 -1.54
N LEU A 51 -5.91 -7.36 -0.84
CA LEU A 51 -4.80 -6.41 -0.76
C LEU A 51 -3.57 -6.98 -0.04
N TYR A 52 -3.67 -8.15 0.58
CA TYR A 52 -2.54 -8.81 1.21
C TYR A 52 -1.73 -9.60 0.18
N ARG A 53 -2.40 -10.30 -0.74
CA ARG A 53 -1.77 -11.07 -1.82
C ARG A 53 -1.51 -10.28 -3.09
N PHE A 54 -2.30 -9.23 -3.35
CA PHE A 54 -2.23 -8.46 -4.59
C PHE A 54 -1.97 -6.97 -4.32
N PRO A 55 -1.30 -6.26 -5.24
CA PRO A 55 -1.14 -4.80 -5.12
C PRO A 55 -2.50 -4.09 -5.13
N PRO A 56 -2.59 -2.88 -4.54
CA PRO A 56 -3.82 -2.11 -4.59
C PRO A 56 -4.21 -1.81 -6.05
N PRO A 57 -5.51 -1.80 -6.36
CA PRO A 57 -6.00 -1.55 -7.70
C PRO A 57 -5.59 -0.15 -8.17
N LYS A 58 -5.18 -0.08 -9.43
CA LYS A 58 -4.77 1.15 -10.09
C LYS A 58 -5.64 1.39 -11.31
N ASP A 59 -5.88 2.65 -11.61
CA ASP A 59 -6.49 3.05 -12.86
C ASP A 59 -5.51 2.83 -14.05
N PRO A 60 -5.97 2.95 -15.31
CA PRO A 60 -5.11 2.83 -16.49
C PRO A 60 -3.95 3.83 -16.53
N THR A 61 -4.01 4.91 -15.75
CA THR A 61 -2.95 5.92 -15.65
C THR A 61 -2.00 5.70 -14.48
N GLY A 62 -2.21 4.63 -13.70
CA GLY A 62 -1.36 4.20 -12.59
C GLY A 62 -1.68 4.83 -11.23
N HIS A 63 -2.76 5.61 -11.11
CA HIS A 63 -3.22 6.20 -9.85
C HIS A 63 -3.93 5.18 -8.99
N ASP A 64 -3.82 5.36 -7.66
CA ASP A 64 -4.55 4.57 -6.68
C ASP A 64 -6.07 4.78 -6.82
N LEU A 65 -6.81 3.69 -7.01
CA LEU A 65 -8.24 3.74 -7.29
C LEU A 65 -9.04 4.33 -6.13
N TYR A 66 -8.70 4.03 -4.87
CA TYR A 66 -9.43 4.54 -3.71
C TYR A 66 -9.23 6.05 -3.54
N ARG A 67 -8.02 6.56 -3.80
CA ARG A 67 -7.77 8.02 -3.82
C ARG A 67 -8.54 8.70 -4.94
N LEU A 68 -8.59 8.09 -6.11
CA LEU A 68 -9.34 8.61 -7.24
C LEU A 68 -10.85 8.64 -6.92
N ALA A 69 -11.38 7.57 -6.33
CA ALA A 69 -12.77 7.51 -5.88
C ALA A 69 -13.09 8.64 -4.87
N LEU A 70 -12.22 8.89 -3.88
CA LEU A 70 -12.40 10.02 -2.95
C LEU A 70 -12.48 11.37 -3.68
N SER A 71 -11.53 11.63 -4.58
CA SER A 71 -11.53 12.87 -5.37
C SER A 71 -12.79 13.04 -6.21
N ARG A 72 -13.25 11.96 -6.86
CA ARG A 72 -14.48 11.97 -7.65
C ARG A 72 -15.72 12.21 -6.77
N LEU A 73 -15.81 11.55 -5.61
CA LEU A 73 -16.90 11.79 -4.63
C LEU A 73 -16.87 13.22 -4.07
N GLU A 74 -15.69 13.81 -3.85
CA GLU A 74 -15.53 15.22 -3.47
C GLU A 74 -16.02 16.18 -4.54
N ASN A 75 -15.66 15.93 -5.81
CA ASN A 75 -16.10 16.75 -6.92
C ASN A 75 -17.60 16.62 -7.17
N TRP A 76 -18.15 15.42 -6.99
CA TRP A 76 -19.59 15.18 -7.08
C TRP A 76 -20.36 15.99 -6.04
N GLU A 77 -19.95 15.98 -4.77
CA GLU A 77 -20.60 16.76 -3.70
C GLU A 77 -20.50 18.26 -3.93
N LYS A 78 -19.37 18.76 -4.46
CA LYS A 78 -19.22 20.17 -4.84
C LYS A 78 -20.21 20.57 -5.93
N ARG A 79 -20.47 19.68 -6.90
CA ARG A 79 -21.39 19.91 -8.01
C ARG A 79 -22.85 19.75 -7.59
N TYR A 80 -23.15 18.84 -6.68
CA TYR A 80 -24.50 18.52 -6.21
C TYR A 80 -24.60 18.49 -4.68
N PRO A 81 -24.48 19.63 -3.98
CA PRO A 81 -24.41 19.66 -2.52
C PRO A 81 -25.63 19.02 -1.84
N GLY A 82 -25.37 18.14 -0.87
CA GLY A 82 -26.39 17.50 -0.03
C GLY A 82 -27.25 16.44 -0.72
N ARG A 83 -27.05 16.18 -2.01
CA ARG A 83 -27.74 15.10 -2.72
C ARG A 83 -27.14 13.76 -2.28
N LEU A 84 -27.95 12.72 -2.06
CA LEU A 84 -27.49 11.36 -1.71
C LEU A 84 -26.38 11.35 -0.64
N ARG A 85 -26.49 12.24 0.34
CA ARG A 85 -25.43 12.54 1.30
C ARG A 85 -25.00 11.30 2.08
N ASP A 86 -25.96 10.44 2.39
CA ASP A 86 -25.76 9.16 3.04
C ASP A 86 -24.90 8.22 2.19
N VAL A 87 -25.23 8.04 0.90
CA VAL A 87 -24.49 7.18 -0.04
C VAL A 87 -23.08 7.71 -0.26
N VAL A 88 -22.93 9.01 -0.52
CA VAL A 88 -21.62 9.64 -0.75
C VAL A 88 -20.76 9.61 0.51
N GLY A 89 -21.35 9.89 1.66
CA GLY A 89 -20.68 9.81 2.96
C GLY A 89 -20.20 8.39 3.27
N TYR A 90 -21.03 7.38 3.00
CA TYR A 90 -20.70 5.98 3.23
C TYR A 90 -19.57 5.52 2.31
N ALA A 91 -19.67 5.80 1.01
CA ALA A 91 -18.63 5.44 0.03
C ALA A 91 -17.29 6.14 0.32
N ARG A 92 -17.31 7.39 0.79
CA ARG A 92 -16.08 8.07 1.24
C ARG A 92 -15.47 7.36 2.44
N ALA A 93 -16.28 6.95 3.41
CA ALA A 93 -15.78 6.22 4.57
C ALA A 93 -15.18 4.86 4.18
N GLU A 94 -15.78 4.14 3.22
CA GLU A 94 -15.23 2.90 2.67
C GLU A 94 -13.88 3.11 1.97
N ALA A 95 -13.75 4.13 1.13
CA ALA A 95 -12.50 4.45 0.48
C ALA A 95 -11.40 4.89 1.48
N LEU A 96 -11.76 5.68 2.50
CA LEU A 96 -10.84 6.05 3.58
C LEU A 96 -10.37 4.83 4.38
N GLU A 97 -11.25 3.88 4.65
CA GLU A 97 -10.91 2.65 5.35
C GLU A 97 -9.88 1.82 4.56
N ARG A 98 -10.04 1.72 3.24
CA ARG A 98 -9.08 1.05 2.36
C ARG A 98 -7.72 1.76 2.24
N LEU A 99 -7.70 3.06 2.51
CA LEU A 99 -6.47 3.86 2.57
C LEU A 99 -5.78 3.85 3.96
N GLY A 100 -6.33 3.13 4.94
CA GLY A 100 -5.79 3.09 6.30
C GLY A 100 -6.18 4.29 7.17
N GLU A 101 -7.05 5.17 6.67
CA GLU A 101 -7.52 6.37 7.37
C GLU A 101 -8.68 6.06 8.32
N TYR A 102 -8.49 5.05 9.19
CA TYR A 102 -9.54 4.41 9.97
C TYR A 102 -10.30 5.37 10.89
N ALA A 103 -9.61 6.36 11.48
CA ALA A 103 -10.26 7.35 12.34
C ALA A 103 -11.24 8.24 11.55
N LYS A 104 -10.84 8.67 10.34
CA LYS A 104 -11.69 9.46 9.44
C LYS A 104 -12.85 8.61 8.92
N ALA A 105 -12.59 7.35 8.56
CA ALA A 105 -13.62 6.40 8.15
C ALA A 105 -14.67 6.20 9.25
N ALA A 106 -14.24 5.94 10.49
CA ALA A 106 -15.14 5.80 11.64
C ALA A 106 -16.00 7.05 11.88
N ALA A 107 -15.42 8.24 11.76
CA ALA A 107 -16.16 9.49 11.86
C ALA A 107 -17.19 9.64 10.73
N GLY A 108 -16.82 9.32 9.49
CA GLY A 108 -17.69 9.36 8.31
C GLY A 108 -18.88 8.39 8.45
N TYR A 109 -18.62 7.13 8.80
CA TYR A 109 -19.69 6.16 9.09
C TYR A 109 -20.57 6.64 10.25
N GLY A 110 -20.01 7.26 11.28
CA GLY A 110 -20.77 7.84 12.38
C GLY A 110 -21.73 8.94 11.96
N GLN A 111 -21.36 9.76 10.97
CA GLN A 111 -22.25 10.79 10.41
C GLN A 111 -23.41 10.13 9.65
N VAL A 112 -23.12 9.17 8.77
CA VAL A 112 -24.17 8.44 8.00
C VAL A 112 -25.12 7.70 8.94
N ALA A 113 -24.59 7.07 10.00
CA ALA A 113 -25.40 6.38 11.01
C ALA A 113 -26.38 7.31 11.74
N ALA A 114 -26.06 8.60 11.87
CA ALA A 114 -26.89 9.60 12.53
C ALA A 114 -27.96 10.22 11.62
N GLU A 115 -27.82 10.09 10.30
CA GLU A 115 -28.76 10.67 9.32
C GLU A 115 -30.08 9.88 9.20
N GLY A 116 -30.21 8.73 9.84
CA GLY A 116 -31.44 7.92 9.85
C GLY A 116 -31.79 7.32 8.48
N SER A 117 -30.81 7.20 7.60
CA SER A 117 -30.97 6.65 6.25
C SER A 117 -31.07 5.11 6.25
N PRO A 118 -31.45 4.50 5.11
CA PRO A 118 -31.41 3.03 4.96
C PRO A 118 -30.03 2.41 5.21
N LEU A 119 -28.95 3.19 5.09
CA LEU A 119 -27.58 2.75 5.37
C LEU A 119 -27.20 2.85 6.85
N ALA A 120 -28.07 3.38 7.72
CA ALA A 120 -27.69 3.71 9.10
C ALA A 120 -27.24 2.48 9.92
N ASP A 121 -27.88 1.32 9.76
CA ASP A 121 -27.47 0.08 10.45
C ASP A 121 -26.12 -0.45 9.95
N GLN A 122 -25.91 -0.42 8.63
CA GLN A 122 -24.64 -0.80 8.02
C GLN A 122 -23.53 0.14 8.46
N ALA A 123 -23.81 1.45 8.50
CA ALA A 123 -22.90 2.48 8.95
C ALA A 123 -22.54 2.34 10.44
N ARG A 124 -23.47 1.93 11.31
CA ARG A 124 -23.15 1.61 12.71
C ARG A 124 -22.14 0.47 12.81
N THR A 125 -22.39 -0.62 12.10
CA THR A 125 -21.47 -1.78 12.08
C THR A 125 -20.09 -1.39 11.51
N ALA A 126 -20.07 -0.63 10.42
CA ALA A 126 -18.85 -0.19 9.77
C ALA A 126 -18.05 0.80 10.65
N ARG A 127 -18.75 1.69 11.36
CA ARG A 127 -18.16 2.58 12.37
C ARG A 127 -17.46 1.79 13.46
N ASP A 128 -18.11 0.79 14.06
CA ASP A 128 -17.54 0.04 15.18
C ASP A 128 -16.28 -0.72 14.75
N ARG A 129 -16.29 -1.30 13.55
CA ARG A 129 -15.11 -1.91 12.94
C ARG A 129 -14.00 -0.89 12.73
N ALA A 130 -14.26 0.20 12.01
CA ALA A 130 -13.27 1.22 11.71
C ALA A 130 -12.72 1.88 12.99
N ALA A 131 -13.55 2.04 14.03
CA ALA A 131 -13.12 2.53 15.33
C ALA A 131 -12.16 1.56 16.03
N GLY A 132 -12.41 0.25 15.93
CA GLY A 132 -11.48 -0.78 16.41
C GLY A 132 -10.12 -0.71 15.73
N PHE A 133 -10.10 -0.57 14.39
CA PHE A 133 -8.87 -0.39 13.62
C PHE A 133 -8.17 0.91 13.97
N ALA A 134 -8.92 2.01 14.12
CA ALA A 134 -8.38 3.31 14.53
C ALA A 134 -7.73 3.26 15.92
N ALA A 135 -8.35 2.57 16.87
CA ALA A 135 -7.81 2.39 18.22
C ALA A 135 -6.50 1.61 18.21
N ALA A 136 -6.40 0.53 17.42
CA ALA A 136 -5.15 -0.21 17.25
C ALA A 136 -4.09 0.64 16.53
N ALA A 137 -4.47 1.36 15.47
CA ALA A 137 -3.59 2.24 14.70
C ALA A 137 -3.02 3.41 15.54
N ALA A 138 -3.76 3.90 16.53
CA ALA A 138 -3.33 4.99 17.41
C ALA A 138 -2.31 4.60 18.49
N LEU A 139 -2.06 3.29 18.68
CA LEU A 139 -1.04 2.85 19.63
C LEU A 139 0.37 3.29 19.16
N PRO A 140 1.29 3.58 20.10
CA PRO A 140 2.65 4.00 19.77
C PRO A 140 3.43 2.89 19.06
N GLU A 141 4.36 3.29 18.20
CA GLU A 141 5.29 2.40 17.47
C GLU A 141 6.75 2.59 17.90
N ASP A 142 7.04 3.67 18.62
CA ASP A 142 8.37 4.13 18.97
C ASP A 142 8.52 4.39 20.47
N GLY A 143 9.78 4.40 20.91
CA GLY A 143 10.19 4.69 22.27
C GLY A 143 11.58 5.35 22.30
N PRO A 144 12.04 5.81 23.47
CA PRO A 144 13.35 6.46 23.62
C PRO A 144 14.54 5.55 23.30
N ASP A 145 14.36 4.23 23.39
CA ASP A 145 15.40 3.23 23.17
C ASP A 145 14.85 1.99 22.41
N VAL A 146 15.74 1.04 22.13
CA VAL A 146 15.43 -0.17 21.36
C VAL A 146 14.39 -1.04 22.08
N ASP A 147 14.53 -1.24 23.39
CA ASP A 147 13.68 -2.13 24.17
C ASP A 147 12.26 -1.56 24.30
N THR A 148 12.16 -0.26 24.56
CA THR A 148 10.89 0.47 24.62
C THR A 148 10.19 0.51 23.26
N THR A 149 10.94 0.69 22.17
CA THR A 149 10.41 0.60 20.80
C THR A 149 9.86 -0.79 20.51
N LEU A 150 10.62 -1.85 20.80
CA LEU A 150 10.17 -3.24 20.60
C LEU A 150 8.95 -3.58 21.48
N ALA A 151 8.89 -3.06 22.70
CA ALA A 151 7.73 -3.24 23.58
C ALA A 151 6.47 -2.51 23.05
N ALA A 152 6.62 -1.30 22.52
CA ALA A 152 5.53 -0.55 21.90
C ALA A 152 4.99 -1.28 20.67
N LEU A 153 5.89 -1.72 19.78
CA LEU A 153 5.54 -2.52 18.60
C LEU A 153 4.82 -3.82 18.99
N ARG A 154 5.32 -4.54 20.00
CA ARG A 154 4.67 -5.77 20.50
C ARG A 154 3.25 -5.51 20.99
N LYS A 155 3.04 -4.46 21.80
CA LYS A 155 1.69 -4.10 22.28
C LYS A 155 0.75 -3.78 21.13
N LYS A 156 1.25 -3.11 20.09
CA LYS A 156 0.48 -2.79 18.89
C LYS A 156 0.19 -4.03 18.05
N LEU A 157 1.16 -4.92 17.88
CA LEU A 157 1.00 -6.23 17.23
C LEU A 157 -0.05 -7.07 17.94
N ASP A 158 -0.03 -7.13 19.28
CA ASP A 158 -1.06 -7.85 20.05
C ASP A 158 -2.47 -7.28 19.81
N ALA A 159 -2.59 -5.97 19.59
CA ALA A 159 -3.87 -5.34 19.26
C ALA A 159 -4.34 -5.68 17.84
N TRP A 160 -3.42 -5.69 16.87
CA TRP A 160 -3.72 -6.09 15.49
C TRP A 160 -3.99 -7.59 15.36
N GLY A 161 -3.26 -8.45 16.06
CA GLY A 161 -3.52 -9.89 16.09
C GLY A 161 -4.95 -10.21 16.55
N ARG A 162 -5.46 -9.51 17.57
CA ARG A 162 -6.87 -9.63 17.98
C ARG A 162 -7.85 -9.17 16.90
N LEU A 163 -7.49 -8.18 16.08
CA LEU A 163 -8.32 -7.75 14.95
C LEU A 163 -8.28 -8.78 13.82
N VAL A 164 -7.12 -9.35 13.51
CA VAL A 164 -6.97 -10.44 12.54
C VAL A 164 -7.85 -11.62 12.95
N GLU A 165 -7.73 -12.11 14.19
CA GLU A 165 -8.55 -13.21 14.72
C GLU A 165 -10.05 -12.90 14.65
N ARG A 166 -10.45 -11.68 14.99
CA ARG A 166 -11.86 -11.26 14.96
C ARG A 166 -12.44 -11.28 13.54
N TRP A 167 -11.63 -10.94 12.54
CA TRP A 167 -12.09 -10.72 11.17
C TRP A 167 -11.67 -11.81 10.19
N THR A 168 -11.08 -12.92 10.67
CA THR A 168 -10.72 -14.07 9.85
C THR A 168 -11.86 -14.55 8.96
N GLY A 169 -11.57 -14.79 7.69
CA GLY A 169 -12.53 -15.23 6.68
C GLY A 169 -13.47 -14.13 6.17
N THR A 170 -13.25 -12.86 6.58
CA THR A 170 -14.04 -11.72 6.10
C THR A 170 -13.18 -10.80 5.20
N PRO A 171 -13.79 -9.92 4.38
CA PRO A 171 -13.07 -8.92 3.58
C PRO A 171 -12.23 -7.91 4.38
N TYR A 172 -12.28 -7.96 5.71
CA TYR A 172 -11.55 -7.10 6.64
C TYR A 172 -10.35 -7.80 7.30
N GLU A 173 -10.16 -9.09 7.03
CA GLU A 173 -8.93 -9.79 7.39
C GLU A 173 -7.74 -9.19 6.63
N THR A 174 -7.89 -8.94 5.33
CA THR A 174 -6.77 -8.55 4.46
C THR A 174 -6.13 -7.22 4.86
N PRO A 175 -6.87 -6.14 5.21
CA PRO A 175 -6.25 -4.92 5.70
C PRO A 175 -5.60 -5.09 7.08
N ALA A 176 -6.17 -5.95 7.94
CA ALA A 176 -5.58 -6.23 9.25
C ALA A 176 -4.24 -6.99 9.12
N LEU A 177 -4.16 -7.97 8.21
CA LEU A 177 -2.92 -8.69 7.89
C LEU A 177 -1.85 -7.75 7.31
N VAL A 178 -2.24 -6.80 6.45
CA VAL A 178 -1.31 -5.80 5.90
C VAL A 178 -0.69 -4.93 7.00
N GLU A 179 -1.50 -4.47 7.97
CA GLU A 179 -0.99 -3.69 9.09
C GLU A 179 -0.17 -4.52 10.08
N GLU A 180 -0.57 -5.76 10.35
CA GLU A 180 0.22 -6.70 11.15
C GLU A 180 1.61 -6.92 10.53
N GLU A 181 1.65 -7.27 9.24
CA GLU A 181 2.90 -7.48 8.51
C GLU A 181 3.78 -6.21 8.53
N ARG A 182 3.20 -5.02 8.33
CA ARG A 182 3.95 -3.75 8.39
C ARG A 182 4.64 -3.58 9.74
N LEU A 183 3.95 -3.90 10.83
CA LEU A 183 4.49 -3.78 12.19
C LEU A 183 5.56 -4.83 12.49
N GLU A 184 5.38 -6.07 12.02
CA GLU A 184 6.40 -7.11 12.16
C GLU A 184 7.68 -6.76 11.37
N ARG A 185 7.53 -6.20 10.18
CA ARG A 185 8.66 -5.65 9.40
C ARG A 185 9.36 -4.52 10.15
N ALA A 186 8.60 -3.63 10.79
CA ALA A 186 9.17 -2.55 11.60
C ALA A 186 9.99 -3.13 12.77
N ALA A 187 9.44 -4.12 13.48
CA ALA A 187 10.14 -4.79 14.58
C ALA A 187 11.41 -5.50 14.11
N ALA A 188 11.34 -6.27 13.02
CA ALA A 188 12.51 -6.91 12.42
C ALA A 188 13.57 -5.88 12.00
N SER A 189 13.15 -4.74 11.44
CA SER A 189 14.07 -3.67 11.05
C SER A 189 14.78 -3.03 12.23
N VAL A 190 14.11 -2.88 13.38
CA VAL A 190 14.73 -2.41 14.63
C VAL A 190 15.80 -3.40 15.08
N VAL A 191 15.51 -4.71 15.06
CA VAL A 191 16.47 -5.76 15.43
C VAL A 191 17.68 -5.75 14.50
N VAL A 192 17.47 -5.72 13.18
CA VAL A 192 18.55 -5.73 12.17
C VAL A 192 19.47 -4.52 12.33
N ARG A 193 18.90 -3.31 12.52
CA ARG A 193 19.68 -2.07 12.69
C ARG A 193 20.51 -2.06 13.97
N ASN A 194 20.06 -2.74 15.02
CA ASN A 194 20.73 -2.79 16.32
C ASN A 194 21.50 -4.10 16.55
N ARG A 195 21.70 -4.93 15.52
CA ARG A 195 22.29 -6.27 15.65
C ARG A 195 23.70 -6.29 16.26
N THR A 196 24.47 -5.22 16.10
CA THR A 196 25.86 -5.14 16.58
C THR A 196 25.95 -4.87 18.09
N ILE A 197 24.91 -4.25 18.67
CA ILE A 197 24.82 -3.97 20.11
C ILE A 197 23.99 -5.02 20.87
N LEU A 198 23.17 -5.79 20.16
CA LEU A 198 22.37 -6.87 20.73
C LEU A 198 23.21 -8.13 20.95
N ARG A 199 22.96 -8.82 22.07
CA ARG A 199 23.53 -10.15 22.32
C ARG A 199 23.03 -11.13 21.26
N GLU A 200 23.95 -11.84 20.60
CA GLU A 200 23.62 -12.73 19.48
C GLU A 200 22.81 -12.02 18.38
N GLY A 201 23.06 -10.72 18.17
CA GLY A 201 22.19 -9.89 17.33
C GLY A 201 22.10 -10.35 15.87
N ASN A 202 23.17 -10.90 15.29
CA ASN A 202 23.12 -11.50 13.95
C ASN A 202 22.13 -12.68 13.88
N LEU A 203 22.15 -13.57 14.88
CA LEU A 203 21.24 -14.72 14.95
C LEU A 203 19.80 -14.27 15.22
N THR A 204 19.61 -13.28 16.08
CA THR A 204 18.30 -12.70 16.39
C THR A 204 17.70 -12.01 15.17
N ALA A 205 18.50 -11.24 14.42
CA ALA A 205 18.11 -10.61 13.16
C ALA A 205 17.74 -11.65 12.10
N GLU A 206 18.54 -12.71 11.95
CA GLU A 206 18.25 -13.80 11.02
C GLU A 206 16.91 -14.48 11.35
N ARG A 207 16.68 -14.80 12.63
CA ARG A 207 15.43 -15.41 13.09
C ARG A 207 14.22 -14.51 12.82
N ALA A 208 14.34 -13.21 13.08
CA ALA A 208 13.27 -12.25 12.81
C ALA A 208 12.90 -12.18 11.32
N LEU A 209 13.90 -12.11 10.43
CA LEU A 209 13.65 -12.05 8.99
C LEU A 209 13.12 -13.38 8.43
N ARG A 210 13.61 -14.53 8.92
CA ARG A 210 13.06 -15.85 8.54
C ARG A 210 11.62 -16.02 9.00
N PHE A 211 11.28 -15.52 10.19
CA PHE A 211 9.91 -15.53 10.70
C PHE A 211 8.97 -14.79 9.73
N LEU A 212 9.35 -13.60 9.24
CA LEU A 212 8.56 -12.86 8.25
C LEU A 212 8.32 -13.69 6.98
N ILE A 213 9.37 -14.33 6.45
CA ILE A 213 9.28 -15.19 5.26
C ILE A 213 8.33 -16.37 5.47
N GLN A 214 8.36 -16.98 6.67
CA GLN A 214 7.53 -18.14 6.99
C GLN A 214 6.07 -17.75 7.24
N LYS A 215 5.83 -16.72 8.06
CA LYS A 215 4.48 -16.27 8.42
C LYS A 215 3.77 -15.62 7.24
N HIS A 216 4.47 -14.81 6.45
CA HIS A 216 3.90 -14.03 5.35
C HIS A 216 4.20 -14.64 3.98
N ALA A 217 4.15 -15.97 3.88
CA ALA A 217 4.42 -16.70 2.63
C ALA A 217 3.44 -16.35 1.49
N ASP A 218 2.22 -15.95 1.83
CA ASP A 218 1.20 -15.52 0.87
C ASP A 218 1.25 -14.02 0.57
N SER A 219 2.05 -13.24 1.31
CA SER A 219 2.09 -11.80 1.13
C SER A 219 2.70 -11.42 -0.21
N ARG A 220 2.13 -10.39 -0.85
CA ARG A 220 2.73 -9.74 -2.01
C ARG A 220 4.15 -9.22 -1.77
N ASN A 221 4.53 -8.97 -0.50
CA ASN A 221 5.85 -8.46 -0.14
C ASN A 221 6.87 -9.58 0.15
N LEU A 222 6.52 -10.86 -0.04
CA LEU A 222 7.45 -11.96 0.19
C LEU A 222 8.80 -11.80 -0.54
N PRO A 223 8.86 -11.31 -1.80
CA PRO A 223 10.13 -11.01 -2.46
C PRO A 223 10.99 -10.00 -1.68
N ASP A 224 10.40 -8.93 -1.13
CA ASP A 224 11.10 -7.94 -0.30
C ASP A 224 11.65 -8.57 0.99
N HIS A 225 10.89 -9.46 1.64
CA HIS A 225 11.36 -10.15 2.85
C HIS A 225 12.59 -11.02 2.58
N ILE A 226 12.59 -11.73 1.45
CA ILE A 226 13.73 -12.54 1.03
C ILE A 226 14.94 -11.66 0.72
N LEU A 227 14.74 -10.52 0.05
CA LEU A 227 15.82 -9.57 -0.23
C LEU A 227 16.44 -9.01 1.05
N ARG A 228 15.63 -8.65 2.06
CA ARG A 228 16.13 -8.18 3.36
C ARG A 228 16.97 -9.24 4.08
N LEU A 229 16.60 -10.52 3.97
CA LEU A 229 17.42 -11.61 4.50
C LEU A 229 18.75 -11.73 3.73
N GLY A 230 18.73 -11.55 2.41
CA GLY A 230 19.95 -11.46 1.59
C GLY A 230 20.85 -10.30 2.02
N ASP A 231 20.27 -9.13 2.30
CA ASP A 231 21.03 -7.95 2.77
C ASP A 231 21.71 -8.20 4.11
N LEU A 232 21.00 -8.82 5.06
CA LEU A 232 21.61 -9.21 6.34
C LEU A 232 22.81 -10.14 6.12
N TYR A 233 22.69 -11.15 5.26
CA TYR A 233 23.82 -12.04 4.96
C TYR A 233 24.98 -11.32 4.28
N ALA A 234 24.67 -10.39 3.36
CA ALA A 234 25.68 -9.59 2.71
C ALA A 234 26.43 -8.69 3.71
N GLU A 235 25.72 -8.08 4.66
CA GLU A 235 26.29 -7.31 5.76
C GLU A 235 27.16 -8.20 6.66
N VAL A 236 26.67 -9.36 7.09
CA VAL A 236 27.44 -10.30 7.94
C VAL A 236 28.72 -10.79 7.24
N ALA A 237 28.70 -10.95 5.91
CA ALA A 237 29.89 -11.28 5.14
C ALA A 237 30.89 -10.10 5.03
N ARG A 238 30.40 -8.86 4.95
CA ARG A 238 31.26 -7.67 4.99
C ARG A 238 31.89 -7.48 6.38
N ASP A 239 31.09 -7.62 7.44
CA ASP A 239 31.54 -7.57 8.83
C ASP A 239 32.68 -8.58 9.07
N TYR A 240 32.60 -9.77 8.46
CA TYR A 240 33.66 -10.78 8.52
C TYR A 240 34.97 -10.29 7.88
N VAL A 241 34.91 -9.70 6.68
CA VAL A 241 36.10 -9.17 5.98
C VAL A 241 36.74 -8.03 6.78
N GLU A 242 35.93 -7.14 7.36
CA GLU A 242 36.41 -6.03 8.19
C GLU A 242 37.12 -6.53 9.46
N GLN A 243 36.60 -7.59 10.08
CA GLN A 243 37.22 -8.21 11.27
C GLN A 243 38.52 -8.97 10.96
N HIS A 244 38.71 -9.40 9.70
CA HIS A 244 39.83 -10.21 9.25
C HIS A 244 40.64 -9.52 8.15
N GLU A 245 40.86 -8.20 8.28
CA GLU A 245 41.58 -7.36 7.30
C GLU A 245 43.04 -7.83 7.05
N ARG A 246 43.58 -8.72 7.90
CA ARG A 246 44.94 -9.27 7.77
C ARG A 246 44.90 -10.71 7.19
N PRO A 247 45.69 -11.02 6.13
CA PRO A 247 45.58 -12.28 5.40
C PRO A 247 45.76 -13.56 6.23
N LEU A 248 46.57 -13.50 7.29
CA LEU A 248 46.93 -14.68 8.10
C LEU A 248 45.79 -15.22 8.97
N ALA A 249 44.71 -14.45 9.16
CA ALA A 249 43.56 -14.86 9.97
C ALA A 249 42.28 -15.02 9.12
N PHE A 250 42.37 -14.85 7.80
CA PHE A 250 41.23 -14.90 6.90
C PHE A 250 41.01 -16.34 6.40
N GLU A 251 39.85 -16.92 6.73
CA GLU A 251 39.46 -18.24 6.24
C GLU A 251 38.58 -18.10 4.99
N GLU A 252 39.14 -18.40 3.81
CA GLU A 252 38.45 -18.26 2.51
C GLU A 252 37.13 -19.02 2.48
N ASP A 253 37.12 -20.26 2.97
CA ASP A 253 35.92 -21.11 2.98
C ASP A 253 34.80 -20.53 3.86
N GLU A 254 35.14 -19.92 4.99
CA GLU A 254 34.14 -19.30 5.86
C GLU A 254 33.51 -18.06 5.20
N PHE A 255 34.34 -17.21 4.58
CA PHE A 255 33.85 -16.07 3.82
C PHE A 255 32.95 -16.51 2.65
N VAL A 256 33.38 -17.51 1.88
CA VAL A 256 32.60 -18.03 0.75
C VAL A 256 31.24 -18.55 1.20
N GLN A 257 31.18 -19.35 2.26
CA GLN A 257 29.92 -19.84 2.82
C GLN A 257 28.98 -18.70 3.23
N ARG A 258 29.51 -17.65 3.89
CA ARG A 258 28.71 -16.48 4.28
C ARG A 258 28.20 -15.71 3.06
N ALA A 259 29.05 -15.48 2.08
CA ALA A 259 28.70 -14.75 0.86
C ALA A 259 27.66 -15.51 0.01
N ASP A 260 27.78 -16.83 -0.09
CA ASP A 260 26.87 -17.65 -0.90
C ASP A 260 25.44 -17.65 -0.36
N ARG A 261 25.25 -17.53 0.96
CA ARG A 261 23.92 -17.36 1.57
C ARG A 261 23.21 -16.10 1.06
N ALA A 262 23.94 -14.98 0.92
CA ALA A 262 23.37 -13.75 0.38
C ALA A 262 23.01 -13.89 -1.10
N LEU A 263 23.94 -14.44 -1.90
CA LEU A 263 23.74 -14.68 -3.33
C LEU A 263 22.56 -15.62 -3.61
N GLU A 264 22.35 -16.63 -2.77
CA GLU A 264 21.20 -17.54 -2.87
C GLU A 264 19.87 -16.78 -2.71
N MET A 265 19.76 -15.90 -1.71
CA MET A 265 18.54 -15.11 -1.49
C MET A 265 18.27 -14.15 -2.65
N TYR A 266 19.29 -13.46 -3.14
CA TYR A 266 19.15 -12.58 -4.31
C TYR A 266 18.78 -13.35 -5.56
N ARG A 267 19.39 -14.52 -5.80
CA ARG A 267 19.06 -15.40 -6.93
C ARG A 267 17.60 -15.83 -6.90
N LYS A 268 17.10 -16.24 -5.72
CA LYS A 268 15.70 -16.67 -5.54
C LYS A 268 14.70 -15.61 -6.03
N VAL A 269 14.94 -14.34 -5.70
CA VAL A 269 14.07 -13.23 -6.13
C VAL A 269 14.33 -12.85 -7.60
N ALA A 270 15.57 -12.89 -8.06
CA ALA A 270 15.94 -12.60 -9.44
C ALA A 270 15.33 -13.56 -10.47
N THR A 271 15.00 -14.78 -10.05
CA THR A 271 14.31 -15.79 -10.89
C THR A 271 12.79 -15.79 -10.72
N TRP A 272 12.24 -14.91 -9.88
CA TRP A 272 10.81 -14.89 -9.59
C TRP A 272 10.04 -14.12 -10.65
N ASP A 273 9.17 -14.81 -11.39
CA ASP A 273 8.36 -14.18 -12.43
C ASP A 273 7.24 -13.32 -11.86
N GLY A 274 7.07 -12.12 -12.42
CA GLY A 274 6.07 -11.15 -11.98
C GLY A 274 6.43 -10.36 -10.71
N ALA A 275 7.52 -10.70 -10.02
CA ALA A 275 7.97 -9.94 -8.86
C ALA A 275 8.51 -8.57 -9.28
N ARG A 276 8.03 -7.51 -8.61
CA ARG A 276 8.48 -6.13 -8.86
C ARG A 276 9.95 -5.94 -8.50
N GLU A 277 10.41 -6.71 -7.51
CA GLU A 277 11.75 -6.69 -6.94
C GLU A 277 12.79 -7.41 -7.81
N LYS A 278 12.38 -8.09 -8.89
CA LYS A 278 13.27 -8.86 -9.77
C LYS A 278 14.47 -8.05 -10.30
N PRO A 279 14.30 -6.82 -10.85
CA PRO A 279 15.44 -6.04 -11.35
C PRO A 279 16.39 -5.62 -10.23
N GLU A 280 15.86 -5.28 -9.05
CA GLU A 280 16.65 -4.95 -7.88
C GLU A 280 17.45 -6.16 -7.39
N ALA A 281 16.84 -7.34 -7.34
CA ALA A 281 17.50 -8.60 -6.98
C ALA A 281 18.66 -8.94 -7.92
N GLN A 282 18.47 -8.74 -9.24
CA GLN A 282 19.53 -8.93 -10.24
C GLN A 282 20.70 -7.96 -10.03
N GLY A 283 20.41 -6.68 -9.76
CA GLY A 283 21.43 -5.68 -9.46
C GLY A 283 22.21 -5.99 -8.19
N ARG A 284 21.52 -6.36 -7.11
CA ARG A 284 22.13 -6.76 -5.83
C ARG A 284 22.97 -8.03 -5.97
N PHE A 285 22.48 -9.03 -6.70
CA PHE A 285 23.23 -10.24 -7.01
C PHE A 285 24.55 -9.92 -7.73
N ALA A 286 24.48 -9.17 -8.84
CA ALA A 286 25.66 -8.83 -9.64
C ALA A 286 26.68 -8.00 -8.83
N ALA A 287 26.21 -7.01 -8.07
CA ALA A 287 27.07 -6.18 -7.24
C ALA A 287 27.77 -6.98 -6.15
N PHE A 288 27.04 -7.89 -5.48
CA PHE A 288 27.61 -8.66 -4.38
C PHE A 288 28.50 -9.81 -4.86
N ASP A 289 28.22 -10.40 -6.02
CA ASP A 289 29.09 -11.39 -6.66
C ASP A 289 30.45 -10.77 -7.06
N ALA A 290 30.42 -9.58 -7.66
CA ALA A 290 31.63 -8.81 -7.95
C ALA A 290 32.42 -8.46 -6.67
N TYR A 291 31.73 -8.10 -5.59
CA TYR A 291 32.36 -7.89 -4.29
C TYR A 291 33.04 -9.16 -3.78
N LYS A 292 32.36 -10.32 -3.82
CA LYS A 292 32.93 -11.63 -3.44
C LYS A 292 34.20 -11.91 -4.24
N THR A 293 34.18 -11.76 -5.57
CA THR A 293 35.38 -11.94 -6.41
C THR A 293 36.52 -10.99 -6.02
N SER A 294 36.21 -9.72 -5.75
CA SER A 294 37.23 -8.73 -5.35
C SER A 294 37.84 -9.01 -3.99
N VAL A 295 37.12 -9.61 -3.05
CA VAL A 295 37.68 -10.00 -1.75
C VAL A 295 38.62 -11.18 -1.95
N LEU A 296 38.17 -12.22 -2.65
CA LEU A 296 38.98 -13.43 -2.89
C LEU A 296 40.28 -13.12 -3.65
N SER A 297 40.29 -12.15 -4.57
CA SER A 297 41.50 -11.76 -5.27
C SER A 297 42.52 -11.01 -4.41
N ARG A 298 42.13 -10.47 -3.24
CA ARG A 298 43.05 -9.79 -2.30
C ARG A 298 43.74 -10.77 -1.34
N TYR A 299 43.14 -11.93 -1.11
CA TYR A 299 43.59 -12.93 -0.13
C TYR A 299 44.20 -14.18 -0.77
N ARG A 300 44.29 -14.22 -2.11
CA ARG A 300 45.05 -15.21 -2.91
C ARG A 300 46.41 -14.64 -3.28
#